data_AF-W7UH90-F1
#
_entry.id   AF-W7UH90-F1
#
_cell.length_a   1.000
_cell.length_b   1.000
_cell.length_c   1.000
_cell.angle_alpha   90.00
_cell.angle_beta   90.00
_cell.angle_gamma   90.00
#
_symmetry.space_group_name_H-M   'P 1'
#
loop_
_entity.id
_entity.type
_entity.pdbx_description
1 polymer ?
#
loop_
_entity_poly.entity_id
_entity_poly.type
_entity_poly.pdbx_seq_one_letter_code
_entity_poly.pdbx_strand_id
1 'polypeptide(L)'
;MAHVERNGKRKTRDQMVKRRVPELGYYFIVTDTEETEQNYMYGLRDSIPKELQGKLVIKVIKTKSNNLVEEARNLASINPQYGEIWIIFDRDKVKNFDEIICQAEDKGINVGWTNPCIEEWFNA
;
A
#
# COMPACT_ATOMS: atom_id res chain seq x y z
N MET A 1 12.19 45.50 43.01
CA MET A 1 11.29 44.52 42.37
C MET A 1 12.04 43.93 41.18
N ALA A 2 12.36 42.63 41.20
CA ALA A 2 13.15 41.99 40.15
C ALA A 2 12.25 41.56 38.99
N HIS A 3 12.58 41.98 37.78
CA HIS A 3 11.87 41.61 36.56
C HIS A 3 12.23 40.16 36.20
N VAL A 4 11.29 39.23 36.31
CA VAL A 4 11.50 37.84 35.88
C VAL A 4 11.47 37.80 34.35
N GLU A 5 12.63 37.57 33.73
CA GLU A 5 12.75 37.32 32.31
C GLU A 5 12.08 35.98 31.96
N ARG A 6 10.95 36.05 31.23
CA ARG A 6 10.27 34.87 30.68
C ARG A 6 11.01 34.38 29.45
N ASN A 7 12.20 33.83 29.63
CA ASN A 7 12.91 33.12 28.57
C ASN A 7 12.25 31.74 28.35
N GLY A 8 11.14 31.74 27.60
CA GLY A 8 10.49 30.52 27.15
C GLY A 8 11.48 29.70 26.32
N LYS A 9 11.79 28.48 26.77
CA LYS A 9 12.65 27.53 26.04
C LYS A 9 12.01 27.20 24.68
N ARG A 10 12.30 28.02 23.68
CA ARG A 10 11.79 27.85 22.31
C ARG A 10 12.52 26.67 21.69
N LYS A 11 11.85 25.52 21.60
CA LYS A 11 12.39 24.32 20.94
C LYS A 11 12.71 24.67 19.49
N THR A 12 13.93 24.36 19.07
CA THR A 12 14.41 24.59 17.70
C THR A 12 13.67 23.68 16.72
N ARG A 13 13.42 24.16 15.50
CA ARG A 13 12.70 23.40 14.44
C ARG A 13 13.33 22.01 14.21
N ASP A 14 14.65 21.91 14.35
CA ASP A 14 15.42 20.67 14.19
C ASP A 14 15.09 19.59 15.24
N GLN A 15 14.77 19.99 16.48
CA GLN A 15 14.29 19.08 17.52
C GLN A 15 12.85 18.58 17.26
N MET A 16 12.09 19.32 16.46
CA MET A 16 10.71 18.98 16.08
C MET A 16 10.67 17.97 14.93
N VAL A 17 11.63 18.04 13.99
CA VAL A 17 11.75 17.13 12.84
C VAL A 17 12.18 15.73 13.29
N LYS A 18 13.16 15.61 14.21
CA LYS A 18 13.66 14.32 14.72
C LYS A 18 12.64 13.50 15.53
N ARG A 19 11.50 14.10 15.90
CA ARG A 19 10.43 13.44 16.68
C ARG A 19 9.24 12.95 15.86
N ARG A 20 9.15 13.32 14.58
CA ARG A 20 8.09 12.80 13.72
C ARG A 20 8.45 11.37 13.38
N VAL A 21 7.83 10.43 14.10
CA VAL A 21 7.71 9.05 13.62
C VAL A 21 7.02 9.16 12.25
N PRO A 22 7.66 8.72 11.15
CA PRO A 22 7.01 8.76 9.85
C PRO A 22 5.69 8.01 9.97
N GLU A 23 4.58 8.70 9.69
CA GLU A 23 3.30 8.03 9.66
C GLU A 23 3.32 7.07 8.48
N LEU A 24 2.98 5.80 8.74
CA LEU A 24 2.76 4.82 7.65
C LEU A 24 1.87 5.48 6.58
N GLY A 25 2.32 5.46 5.33
CA GLY A 25 1.51 5.96 4.21
C GLY A 25 0.26 5.12 4.04
N TYR A 26 -0.74 5.67 3.36
CA TYR A 26 -1.87 4.86 2.95
C TYR A 26 -1.46 3.98 1.77
N TYR A 27 -1.42 2.66 1.99
CA TYR A 27 -1.14 1.68 0.96
C TYR A 27 -2.43 1.31 0.27
N PHE A 28 -2.41 1.33 -1.06
CA PHE A 28 -3.54 0.93 -1.87
C PHE A 28 -3.17 -0.30 -2.68
N ILE A 29 -3.64 -1.48 -2.24
CA ILE A 29 -3.36 -2.75 -2.89
C ILE A 29 -4.50 -3.09 -3.85
N VAL A 30 -4.18 -3.24 -5.13
CA VAL A 30 -5.06 -3.74 -6.19
C VAL A 30 -4.68 -5.16 -6.54
N THR A 31 -5.66 -6.07 -6.54
CA THR A 31 -5.43 -7.47 -6.93
C THR A 31 -6.58 -8.03 -7.76
N ASP A 32 -6.23 -8.85 -8.76
CA ASP A 32 -7.13 -9.65 -9.63
C ASP A 32 -7.10 -11.15 -9.29
N THR A 33 -6.57 -11.49 -8.12
CA THR A 33 -6.37 -12.88 -7.70
C THR A 33 -7.68 -13.58 -7.29
N GLU A 34 -7.60 -14.91 -7.19
CA GLU A 34 -8.69 -15.76 -6.70
C GLU A 34 -8.88 -15.61 -5.18
N GLU A 35 -9.84 -16.35 -4.62
CA GLU A 35 -10.26 -16.21 -3.21
C GLU A 35 -9.12 -16.43 -2.22
N THR A 36 -8.16 -17.31 -2.51
CA THR A 36 -7.10 -17.68 -1.56
C THR A 36 -6.14 -16.53 -1.27
N GLU A 37 -5.61 -15.87 -2.30
CA GLU A 37 -4.69 -14.73 -2.14
C GLU A 37 -5.43 -13.51 -1.61
N GLN A 38 -6.69 -13.31 -2.03
CA GLN A 38 -7.55 -12.27 -1.48
C GLN A 38 -7.71 -12.45 0.04
N ASN A 39 -8.01 -13.69 0.48
CA ASN A 39 -8.15 -14.01 1.90
C ASN A 39 -6.83 -13.84 2.65
N TYR A 40 -5.70 -14.19 2.04
CA TYR A 40 -4.38 -13.93 2.63
C TYR A 40 -4.14 -12.43 2.84
N MET A 41 -4.45 -11.59 1.85
CA MET A 41 -4.29 -10.14 1.95
C MET A 41 -5.20 -9.53 3.02
N TYR A 42 -6.45 -9.99 3.12
CA TYR A 42 -7.33 -9.58 4.22
C TYR A 42 -6.84 -10.08 5.57
N GLY A 43 -6.37 -11.31 5.67
CA GLY A 43 -5.75 -11.85 6.89
C GLY A 43 -4.52 -11.03 7.31
N LEU A 44 -3.68 -10.63 6.35
CA LEU A 44 -2.54 -9.75 6.60
C LEU A 44 -3.01 -8.39 7.16
N ARG A 45 -4.04 -7.78 6.55
CA ARG A 45 -4.64 -6.55 7.07
C ARG A 45 -5.14 -6.71 8.49
N ASP A 46 -5.85 -7.79 8.77
CA ASP A 46 -6.47 -8.03 10.07
C ASP A 46 -5.45 -8.35 11.17
N SER A 47 -4.29 -8.90 10.79
CA SER A 47 -3.16 -9.14 11.70
C SER A 47 -2.44 -7.87 12.16
N ILE A 48 -2.60 -6.76 11.43
CA ILE A 48 -1.98 -5.48 11.76
C ILE A 48 -2.74 -4.80 12.91
N PRO A 49 -2.08 -4.04 13.81
CA PRO A 49 -2.77 -3.29 14.86
C PRO A 49 -3.84 -2.34 14.32
N LYS A 50 -4.98 -2.21 15.01
CA LYS A 50 -6.14 -1.40 14.59
C LYS A 50 -5.80 0.05 14.23
N GLU A 51 -4.80 0.64 14.88
CA GLU A 51 -4.30 2.00 14.62
C GLU A 51 -3.66 2.14 13.22
N LEU A 52 -3.16 1.05 12.66
CA LEU A 52 -2.50 0.98 11.35
C LEU A 52 -3.38 0.31 10.28
N GLN A 53 -4.41 -0.45 10.67
CA GLN A 53 -5.35 -1.09 9.73
C GLN A 53 -6.05 -0.09 8.80
N GLY A 54 -6.32 1.14 9.28
CA GLY A 54 -6.91 2.21 8.46
C GLY A 54 -5.96 2.79 7.41
N LYS A 55 -4.66 2.51 7.54
CA LYS A 55 -3.61 2.94 6.60
C LYS A 55 -3.35 1.91 5.50
N LEU A 56 -3.82 0.68 5.67
CA LEU A 56 -3.76 -0.34 4.62
C LEU A 56 -5.15 -0.50 4.00
N VAL A 57 -5.32 0.06 2.81
CA VAL A 57 -6.54 -0.06 2.01
C VAL A 57 -6.32 -1.14 0.97
N ILE A 58 -6.93 -2.29 1.20
CA ILE A 58 -6.90 -3.41 0.25
C ILE A 58 -8.18 -3.35 -0.56
N LYS A 59 -8.03 -3.13 -1.86
CA LYS A 59 -9.15 -3.10 -2.80
C LYS A 59 -8.96 -4.19 -3.84
N VAL A 60 -9.83 -5.18 -3.76
CA VAL A 60 -9.85 -6.27 -4.72
C VAL A 60 -10.62 -5.81 -5.94
N ILE A 61 -10.00 -5.92 -7.10
CA ILE A 61 -10.57 -5.51 -8.37
C ILE A 61 -10.47 -6.70 -9.30
N LYS A 62 -11.61 -7.34 -9.54
CA LYS A 62 -11.69 -8.43 -10.51
C LYS A 62 -11.86 -7.84 -11.90
N THR A 63 -10.78 -7.74 -12.67
CA THR A 63 -10.80 -7.19 -14.02
C THR A 63 -10.65 -8.31 -15.04
N LYS A 64 -11.66 -8.56 -15.86
CA LYS A 64 -11.57 -9.54 -16.97
C LYS A 64 -10.62 -9.11 -18.11
N SER A 65 -10.11 -7.88 -18.05
CA SER A 65 -9.35 -7.22 -19.12
C SER A 65 -8.02 -6.76 -18.55
N ASN A 66 -6.94 -6.85 -19.34
CA ASN A 66 -5.54 -6.52 -19.00
C ASN A 66 -5.29 -5.07 -18.48
N ASN A 67 -6.32 -4.29 -18.16
CA ASN A 67 -6.24 -2.87 -17.79
C ASN A 67 -6.13 -2.64 -16.28
N LEU A 68 -5.59 -3.59 -15.52
CA LEU A 68 -5.42 -3.47 -14.06
C LEU A 68 -4.63 -2.21 -13.66
N VAL A 69 -3.62 -1.86 -14.47
CA VAL A 69 -2.77 -0.68 -14.25
C VAL A 69 -3.56 0.63 -14.42
N GLU A 70 -4.46 0.70 -15.40
CA GLU A 70 -5.33 1.88 -15.61
C GLU A 70 -6.34 2.02 -14.47
N GLU A 71 -6.92 0.92 -14.01
CA GLU A 71 -7.85 0.95 -12.87
C GLU A 71 -7.16 1.38 -11.57
N ALA A 72 -5.97 0.84 -11.30
CA ALA A 72 -5.16 1.26 -10.15
C ALA A 72 -4.85 2.76 -10.19
N ARG A 73 -4.47 3.29 -11.36
CA ARG A 73 -4.22 4.71 -11.57
C ARG A 73 -5.46 5.56 -11.38
N ASN A 74 -6.60 5.15 -11.93
CA ASN A 74 -7.87 5.87 -11.78
C ASN A 74 -8.29 5.94 -10.31
N LEU A 75 -8.13 4.84 -9.57
CA LEU A 75 -8.47 4.78 -8.16
C LEU A 75 -7.54 5.60 -7.27
N ALA A 76 -6.26 5.63 -7.62
CA ALA A 76 -5.32 6.54 -6.99
C ALA A 76 -5.63 8.01 -7.29
N SER A 77 -6.07 8.32 -8.51
CA SER A 77 -6.47 9.67 -8.89
C SER A 77 -7.70 10.16 -8.13
N ILE A 78 -8.64 9.25 -7.83
CA ILE A 78 -9.83 9.55 -7.00
C ILE A 78 -9.44 9.81 -5.54
N ASN A 79 -8.37 9.18 -5.05
CA ASN A 79 -7.97 9.24 -3.65
C ASN A 79 -6.50 9.66 -3.49
N PRO A 80 -6.19 10.97 -3.57
CA PRO A 80 -4.83 11.51 -3.44
C PRO A 80 -4.18 11.26 -2.07
N GLN A 81 -4.94 10.76 -1.09
CA GLN A 81 -4.43 10.40 0.23
C GLN A 81 -3.64 9.09 0.22
N TYR A 82 -3.78 8.28 -0.83
CA TYR A 82 -3.01 7.05 -1.02
C TYR A 82 -1.59 7.39 -1.43
N GLY A 83 -0.66 7.16 -0.51
CA GLY A 83 0.75 7.52 -0.67
C GLY A 83 1.50 6.54 -1.56
N GLU A 84 1.14 5.26 -1.50
CA GLU A 84 1.82 4.20 -2.23
C GLU A 84 0.81 3.24 -2.87
N ILE A 85 0.81 3.17 -4.20
CA ILE A 85 -0.05 2.28 -4.98
C ILE A 85 0.72 0.98 -5.22
N TRP A 86 0.09 -0.14 -4.90
CA TRP A 86 0.63 -1.47 -5.09
C TRP A 86 -0.34 -2.30 -5.91
N ILE A 87 0.18 -2.92 -6.95
CA ILE A 87 -0.52 -3.93 -7.73
C ILE A 87 0.03 -5.28 -7.29
N ILE A 88 -0.83 -6.22 -6.90
CA ILE A 88 -0.47 -7.59 -6.58
C ILE A 88 -1.25 -8.54 -7.49
N PHE A 89 -0.56 -9.45 -8.16
CA PHE A 89 -1.21 -10.49 -8.97
C PHE A 89 -0.48 -11.82 -8.91
N ASP A 90 -1.17 -12.88 -9.31
CA ASP A 90 -0.56 -14.20 -9.43
C ASP A 90 0.25 -14.32 -10.71
N ARG A 91 1.51 -14.73 -10.58
CA ARG A 91 2.42 -14.88 -11.73
C ARG A 91 1.86 -15.83 -12.78
N ASP A 92 1.24 -16.93 -12.35
CA ASP A 92 0.89 -18.03 -13.27
C ASP A 92 -0.44 -17.80 -13.99
N LYS A 93 -1.34 -17.00 -13.39
CA LYS A 93 -2.65 -16.66 -13.99
C LYS A 93 -2.56 -15.48 -14.96
N VAL A 94 -1.49 -14.68 -14.92
CA VAL A 94 -1.32 -13.47 -15.74
C VAL A 94 -0.47 -13.74 -16.99
N LYS A 95 -1.10 -13.75 -18.16
CA LYS A 95 -0.42 -14.01 -19.45
C LYS A 95 0.55 -12.90 -19.90
N ASN A 96 0.27 -11.64 -19.54
CA ASN A 96 1.04 -10.46 -19.96
C ASN A 96 1.85 -9.87 -18.78
N PHE A 97 2.43 -10.74 -17.95
CA PHE A 97 3.12 -10.39 -16.71
C PHE A 97 4.15 -9.26 -16.89
N ASP A 98 5.11 -9.43 -17.80
CA ASP A 98 6.19 -8.47 -18.03
C ASP A 98 5.68 -7.12 -18.57
N GLU A 99 4.67 -7.17 -19.43
CA GLU A 99 4.06 -5.96 -20.01
C GLU A 99 3.36 -5.13 -18.93
N ILE A 100 2.67 -5.79 -18.00
CA ILE A 100 2.01 -5.12 -16.87
C ILE A 100 3.03 -4.48 -15.93
N ILE A 101 4.16 -5.14 -15.67
CA ILE A 101 5.24 -4.57 -14.86
C ILE A 101 5.80 -3.31 -15.53
N CYS A 102 6.17 -3.40 -16.81
CA CYS A 102 6.68 -2.25 -17.56
C CYS A 102 5.70 -1.07 -17.54
N GLN A 103 4.40 -1.34 -17.75
CA GLN A 103 3.37 -0.30 -17.73
C GLN A 103 3.15 0.31 -16.34
N ALA A 104 3.26 -0.49 -15.28
CA ALA A 104 3.11 -0.01 -13.91
C ALA A 104 4.31 0.85 -13.48
N GLU A 105 5.53 0.41 -13.81
CA GLU A 105 6.77 1.15 -13.52
C GLU A 105 6.79 2.51 -14.24
N ASP A 106 6.41 2.57 -15.51
CA ASP A 106 6.30 3.83 -16.28
C ASP A 106 5.31 4.81 -15.63
N LYS A 107 4.31 4.29 -14.92
CA LYS A 107 3.28 5.08 -14.22
C LYS A 107 3.61 5.33 -12.74
N GLY A 108 4.76 4.87 -12.24
CA GLY A 108 5.18 5.02 -10.85
C GLY A 108 4.34 4.19 -9.87
N ILE A 109 3.79 3.06 -10.32
CA ILE A 109 3.02 2.12 -9.50
C ILE A 109 3.93 0.96 -9.10
N ASN A 110 3.95 0.61 -7.81
CA ASN A 110 4.70 -0.54 -7.33
C ASN A 110 3.98 -1.84 -7.71
N VAL A 111 4.74 -2.86 -8.06
CA VAL A 111 4.20 -4.17 -8.41
C VAL A 111 4.78 -5.23 -7.48
N GLY A 112 3.90 -6.08 -6.96
CA GLY A 112 4.24 -7.35 -6.33
C GLY A 112 3.53 -8.48 -7.06
N TRP A 113 4.03 -9.70 -6.90
CA TRP A 113 3.37 -10.88 -7.41
C TRP A 113 3.46 -12.02 -6.41
N THR A 114 2.45 -12.87 -6.40
CA THR A 114 2.48 -14.11 -5.62
C THR A 114 3.14 -15.21 -6.45
N ASN A 115 3.87 -16.07 -5.76
CA ASN A 115 4.33 -17.31 -6.35
C ASN A 115 3.19 -18.34 -6.21
N PRO A 116 2.88 -19.18 -7.22
CA PRO A 116 1.90 -20.29 -7.18
C PRO A 116 1.90 -21.18 -5.93
N CYS A 117 2.95 -21.14 -5.12
CA CYS A 117 3.14 -22.02 -3.97
C CYS A 117 2.26 -21.69 -2.76
N ILE A 118 1.58 -20.53 -2.72
CA ILE A 118 0.75 -20.16 -1.56
C ILE A 118 -0.49 -21.05 -1.42
N GLU A 119 -1.08 -21.48 -2.54
CA GLU A 119 -2.23 -22.40 -2.56
C GLU A 119 -1.83 -23.79 -2.00
N GLU A 120 -0.63 -24.27 -2.36
CA GLU A 120 -0.07 -25.54 -1.89
C GLU A 120 0.25 -25.52 -0.38
N TRP A 121 0.64 -24.36 0.18
CA TRP A 121 0.98 -24.24 1.60
C TRP A 121 -0.24 -24.19 2.53
N PHE A 122 -1.36 -23.65 2.06
CA PHE A 122 -2.59 -23.58 2.85
C PHE A 122 -3.50 -24.82 2.69
N ASN A 123 -3.22 -25.67 1.68
CA ASN A 123 -3.91 -26.95 1.50
C ASN A 123 -3.24 -28.14 2.22
N ALA A 124 -2.14 -27.92 2.96
CA ALA A 124 -1.44 -28.94 3.75
C ALA A 124 -1.91 -28.97 5.21
#